data_AF-A0A9X2CT58-F1
#
_entry.id   AF-A0A9X2CT58-F1
#
_cell.length_a   1.000
_cell.length_b   1.000
_cell.length_c   1.000
_cell.angle_alpha   90.00
_cell.angle_beta   90.00
_cell.angle_gamma   90.00
#
_symmetry.space_group_name_H-M   'P 1'
#
loop_
_entity.id
_entity.type
_entity.pdbx_description
1 polymer ?
#
loop_
_entity_poly.entity_id
_entity_poly.type
_entity_poly.pdbx_seq_one_letter_code
_entity_poly.pdbx_strand_id
1 'polypeptide(L)'
;MPITNQDKLRLLKDLLENQAAENYMTTDEAEQIERLLSSLNDDPTLQPVVSQTLSLIQEKHQLNHEPFQQNDVEQWLNALTIE
;
A
#
# COMPACT_ATOMS: atom_id res chain seq x y z
N MET A 1 18.23 -4.53 -12.50
CA MET A 1 18.18 -3.27 -11.74
C MET A 1 17.39 -3.55 -10.48
N PRO A 2 17.91 -3.26 -9.28
CA PRO A 2 17.13 -3.45 -8.06
C PRO A 2 15.95 -2.49 -8.08
N ILE A 3 14.74 -2.99 -7.85
CA ILE A 3 13.54 -2.18 -7.64
C ILE A 3 13.83 -1.25 -6.46
N THR A 4 13.75 0.06 -6.68
CA THR A 4 13.95 1.04 -5.60
C THR A 4 12.72 1.10 -4.70
N ASN A 5 12.85 1.61 -3.47
CA ASN A 5 11.70 1.73 -2.58
C ASN A 5 10.62 2.66 -3.14
N GLN A 6 11.00 3.64 -3.97
CA GLN A 6 10.06 4.48 -4.70
C GLN A 6 9.21 3.68 -5.70
N ASP A 7 9.81 2.72 -6.41
CA ASP A 7 9.07 1.83 -7.30
C ASP A 7 8.09 0.95 -6.52
N LYS A 8 8.48 0.44 -5.34
CA LYS A 8 7.58 -0.34 -4.46
C LYS A 8 6.41 0.50 -3.95
N LEU A 9 6.67 1.74 -3.51
CA LEU A 9 5.63 2.66 -3.06
C LEU A 9 4.67 3.00 -4.20
N ARG A 10 5.20 3.22 -5.41
CA ARG A 10 4.40 3.47 -6.59
C ARG A 10 3.52 2.27 -6.93
N LEU A 11 4.06 1.06 -6.86
CA LEU A 11 3.29 -0.16 -7.08
C LEU A 11 2.21 -0.36 -6.01
N LEU A 12 2.53 -0.10 -4.74
CA LEU A 12 1.54 -0.13 -3.65
C LEU A 12 0.42 0.88 -3.92
N LYS A 13 0.77 2.10 -4.36
CA LYS A 13 -0.18 3.14 -4.73
C LYS A 13 -1.14 2.66 -5.83
N ASP A 14 -0.59 2.13 -6.92
CA ASP A 14 -1.36 1.57 -8.04
C ASP A 14 -2.31 0.44 -7.58
N LEU A 15 -1.84 -0.47 -6.72
CA LEU A 15 -2.67 -1.57 -6.18
C LEU A 15 -3.81 -1.07 -5.29
N LEU A 16 -3.56 -0.04 -4.47
CA LEU A 16 -4.58 0.58 -3.63
C LEU A 16 -5.63 1.33 -4.48
N GLU A 17 -5.19 2.06 -5.52
CA GLU A 17 -6.10 2.76 -6.44
C GLU A 17 -6.94 1.78 -7.26
N ASN A 18 -6.33 0.72 -7.82
CA ASN A 18 -7.03 -0.25 -8.64
C ASN A 18 -8.13 -0.98 -7.85
N GLN A 19 -7.82 -1.54 -6.69
CA GLN A 19 -8.83 -2.25 -5.91
C GLN A 19 -9.99 -1.34 -5.47
N ALA A 20 -9.71 -0.06 -5.19
CA ALA A 20 -10.72 0.91 -4.78
C ALA A 20 -11.60 1.33 -5.97
N ALA A 21 -11.00 1.47 -7.15
CA ALA A 21 -11.73 1.75 -8.39
C ALA A 21 -12.59 0.56 -8.82
N GLU A 22 -12.04 -0.66 -8.76
CA GLU A 22 -12.72 -1.89 -9.15
C GLU A 22 -13.70 -2.39 -8.08
N ASN A 23 -13.67 -1.82 -6.87
CA ASN A 23 -14.45 -2.27 -5.70
C ASN A 23 -14.27 -3.78 -5.45
N TYR A 24 -13.08 -4.28 -5.74
CA TYR A 24 -12.73 -5.68 -5.65
C TYR A 24 -11.23 -5.81 -5.44
N MET A 25 -10.82 -6.74 -4.58
CA MET A 25 -9.41 -7.07 -4.38
C MET A 25 -9.24 -8.56 -4.65
N THR A 26 -8.29 -8.92 -5.52
CA THR A 26 -7.91 -10.33 -5.70
C THR A 26 -7.00 -10.80 -4.57
N THR A 27 -6.97 -12.10 -4.30
CA THR A 27 -6.02 -12.69 -3.35
C THR A 27 -4.57 -12.39 -3.75
N ASP A 28 -4.26 -12.43 -5.05
CA ASP A 28 -2.93 -12.07 -5.58
C ASP A 28 -2.54 -10.61 -5.28
N GLU A 29 -3.49 -9.67 -5.36
CA GLU A 29 -3.25 -8.27 -5.00
C GLU A 29 -3.05 -8.10 -3.49
N ALA A 30 -3.87 -8.76 -2.67
CA ALA A 30 -3.72 -8.76 -1.22
C ALA A 30 -2.34 -9.31 -0.79
N GLU A 31 -1.92 -10.44 -1.36
CA GLU A 31 -0.59 -11.00 -1.11
C GLU A 31 0.54 -10.07 -1.60
N GLN A 32 0.36 -9.40 -2.75
CA GLN A 32 1.32 -8.41 -3.24
C GLN A 32 1.44 -7.21 -2.30
N ILE A 33 0.32 -6.69 -1.83
CA ILE A 33 0.28 -5.59 -0.86
C ILE A 33 1.02 -6.01 0.42
N GLU A 34 0.74 -7.19 0.98
CA GLU A 34 1.42 -7.68 2.18
C GLU A 34 2.94 -7.78 2.01
N ARG A 35 3.41 -8.28 0.85
CA ARG A 35 4.84 -8.36 0.54
C ARG A 35 5.48 -6.98 0.39
N LEU A 36 4.78 -6.05 -0.26
CA LEU A 36 5.26 -4.68 -0.42
C LEU A 36 5.33 -3.96 0.93
N LEU A 37 4.28 -4.06 1.75
CA LEU A 37 4.24 -3.52 3.11
C LEU A 37 5.39 -4.06 3.94
N SER A 38 5.58 -5.39 3.98
CA SER A 38 6.68 -6.00 4.73
C SER A 38 8.06 -5.54 4.23
N SER A 39 8.26 -5.47 2.91
CA SER A 39 9.53 -5.01 2.36
C SER A 39 9.80 -3.52 2.59
N LEU A 40 8.75 -2.70 2.65
CA LEU A 40 8.86 -1.26 2.90
C LEU A 40 9.05 -0.99 4.40
N ASN A 41 8.38 -1.74 5.29
CA ASN A 41 8.51 -1.55 6.74
C ASN A 41 9.93 -1.85 7.27
N ASP A 42 10.66 -2.73 6.61
CA ASP A 42 12.08 -3.02 6.91
C ASP A 42 13.03 -1.91 6.47
N ASP A 43 12.57 -0.90 5.72
CA ASP A 43 13.43 0.12 5.14
C ASP A 43 13.50 1.41 5.98
N PRO A 44 14.65 1.69 6.63
CA PRO A 44 14.80 2.85 7.51
C PRO A 44 14.95 4.19 6.75
N THR A 45 15.01 4.16 5.41
CA THR A 45 15.14 5.37 4.59
C THR A 45 13.79 6.00 4.26
N LEU A 46 12.68 5.33 4.59
CA LEU A 46 11.34 5.85 4.40
C LEU A 46 11.02 7.00 5.34
N GLN A 47 10.20 7.94 4.85
CA GLN A 47 9.73 9.02 5.69
C GLN A 47 8.86 8.48 6.84
N PRO A 48 8.87 9.11 8.03
CA PRO A 48 8.06 8.68 9.17
C PRO A 48 6.56 8.61 8.84
N VAL A 49 6.08 9.56 8.02
CA VAL A 49 4.68 9.59 7.55
C VAL A 49 4.35 8.35 6.73
N VAL A 50 5.24 7.93 5.84
CA VAL A 50 5.06 6.73 5.00
C VAL A 50 5.03 5.48 5.89
N SER A 51 5.97 5.33 6.82
CA SER A 51 5.99 4.18 7.74
C SER A 51 4.73 4.09 8.61
N GLN A 52 4.20 5.22 9.08
CA GLN A 52 2.91 5.27 9.78
C GLN A 52 1.75 4.81 8.88
N THR A 53 1.69 5.32 7.65
CA THR A 53 0.66 4.91 6.67
C THR A 53 0.76 3.41 6.35
N LEU A 54 1.96 2.88 6.14
CA LEU A 54 2.17 1.44 5.90
C LEU A 54 1.67 0.59 7.06
N SER A 55 1.90 1.04 8.30
CA SER A 55 1.41 0.36 9.50
C SER A 55 -0.13 0.37 9.58
N LEU A 56 -0.76 1.49 9.22
CA LEU A 56 -2.23 1.61 9.16
C LEU A 56 -2.83 0.71 8.07
N ILE A 57 -2.22 0.68 6.88
CA ILE A 57 -2.64 -0.22 5.80
C ILE A 57 -2.53 -1.67 6.30
N GLN A 58 -1.41 -2.04 6.93
CA GLN A 58 -1.20 -3.40 7.44
C GLN A 58 -2.21 -3.80 8.52
N GLU A 59 -2.60 -2.89 9.41
CA GLU A 59 -3.62 -3.14 10.44
C GLU A 59 -5.01 -3.36 9.82
N LYS A 60 -5.31 -2.64 8.75
CA LYS A 60 -6.58 -2.75 8.01
C LYS A 60 -6.58 -3.88 6.99
N HIS A 61 -5.40 -4.31 6.55
CA HIS A 61 -5.23 -5.30 5.49
C HIS A 61 -5.75 -6.64 5.97
N GLN A 62 -6.65 -7.21 5.18
CA GLN A 62 -7.12 -8.57 5.35
C GLN A 62 -6.83 -9.32 4.05
N LEU A 63 -6.28 -10.53 4.18
CA LEU A 63 -6.08 -11.44 3.05
C LEU A 63 -7.43 -12.04 2.60
N ASN A 64 -8.32 -11.18 2.12
CA ASN A 64 -9.64 -11.52 1.61
C ASN A 64 -9.90 -10.79 0.29
N HIS A 65 -11.13 -10.90 -0.23
CA HIS A 65 -11.55 -10.18 -1.44
C HIS A 65 -12.22 -8.84 -1.13
N GLU A 66 -12.15 -8.39 0.13
CA GLU A 66 -12.76 -7.14 0.54
C GLU A 66 -11.77 -6.00 0.25
N PRO A 67 -12.09 -5.10 -0.68
CA PRO A 67 -11.22 -3.97 -0.95
C PRO A 67 -11.18 -3.03 0.26
N PHE A 68 -10.11 -2.26 0.34
CA PHE A 68 -10.05 -1.16 1.29
C PHE A 68 -11.15 -0.12 1.03
N GLN A 69 -11.59 0.55 2.10
CA GLN A 69 -12.54 1.64 1.97
C GLN A 69 -11.90 2.79 1.19
N GLN A 70 -12.62 3.33 0.22
CA GLN A 70 -12.13 4.41 -0.64
C GLN A 70 -11.57 5.60 0.16
N ASN A 71 -12.25 5.97 1.24
CA ASN A 71 -11.81 7.06 2.13
C ASN A 71 -10.47 6.76 2.83
N ASP A 72 -10.24 5.50 3.24
CA ASP A 72 -8.97 5.07 3.83
C ASP A 72 -7.86 5.08 2.76
N VAL A 73 -8.16 4.56 1.57
CA VAL A 73 -7.25 4.57 0.42
C VAL A 73 -6.83 5.99 0.06
N GLU A 74 -7.77 6.93 -0.11
CA GLU A 74 -7.47 8.33 -0.41
C GLU A 74 -6.55 8.97 0.64
N GLN A 75 -6.77 8.69 1.93
CA GLN A 75 -5.89 9.17 3.00
C GLN A 75 -4.47 8.64 2.83
N TRP A 76 -4.33 7.35 2.54
CA TRP A 76 -3.04 6.71 2.34
C TRP A 76 -2.34 7.21 1.08
N LEU A 77 -3.06 7.36 -0.03
CA LEU A 77 -2.52 7.89 -1.28
C LEU A 77 -1.98 9.31 -1.10
N ASN A 78 -2.68 10.15 -0.34
CA ASN A 78 -2.19 11.50 -0.01
C ASN A 78 -0.91 11.45 0.84
N ALA A 79 -0.85 10.55 1.84
CA ALA A 79 0.34 10.40 2.68
C ALA A 79 1.55 9.77 1.94
N LEU A 80 1.29 8.92 0.94
CA LEU A 80 2.30 8.29 0.08
C LEU A 80 2.74 9.20 -1.08
N THR A 81 1.97 10.26 -1.39
CA THR A 81 2.33 11.24 -2.42
C THR A 81 3.30 12.25 -1.81
N ILE A 82 4.58 12.01 -2.06
CA ILE A 82 5.66 12.94 -1.70
C ILE A 82 5.72 13.99 -2.81
N GLU A 83 5.22 15.20 -2.53
CA GLU A 83 5.54 16.41 -3.31
C GLU A 83 6.94 16.94 -2.97
#